data_AF-A0A090HW83-F1
#
_entry.id   AF-A0A090HW83-F1
#
_cell.length_a   1.000
_cell.length_b   1.000
_cell.length_c   1.000
_cell.angle_alpha   90.00
_cell.angle_beta   90.00
_cell.angle_gamma   90.00
#
_symmetry.space_group_name_H-M   'P 1'
#
loop_
_entity.id
_entity.type
_entity.pdbx_description
1 polymer ?
#
loop_
_entity_poly.entity_id
_entity_poly.type
_entity_poly.pdbx_seq_one_letter_code
_entity_poly.pdbx_strand_id
1 'polypeptide(L)'
;MSRKKKKQITLRDIKKIELTEEEKNIAKKKSILTILLCILWPVTLFMLWPGARNAFGNLYFLIAAISILNVAMTYLYLNLEISRDKYISYTFNSGIGKIERIAMLFLIVEVVFILLYIFVLN
;
A
#
# COMPACT_ATOMS: atom_id res chain seq x y z
N MET A 1 23.41 -19.39 32.54
CA MET A 1 22.13 -19.09 31.84
C MET A 1 22.42 -18.87 30.36
N SER A 2 22.05 -19.83 29.51
CA SER A 2 22.28 -19.74 28.05
C SER A 2 21.28 -18.75 27.44
N ARG A 3 21.78 -17.65 26.86
CA ARG A 3 20.97 -16.70 26.07
C ARG A 3 20.48 -17.46 24.83
N LYS A 4 19.19 -17.82 24.78
CA LYS A 4 18.53 -18.29 23.55
C LYS A 4 18.70 -17.20 22.49
N LYS A 5 19.66 -17.38 21.57
CA LYS A 5 19.79 -16.56 20.35
C LYS A 5 18.42 -16.60 19.65
N LYS A 6 17.72 -15.47 19.57
CA LYS A 6 16.55 -15.32 18.70
C LYS A 6 17.00 -15.71 17.30
N LYS A 7 16.47 -16.83 16.76
CA LYS A 7 16.68 -17.21 15.37
C LYS A 7 16.22 -16.05 14.51
N GLN A 8 17.14 -15.42 13.81
CA GLN A 8 16.84 -14.40 12.83
C GLN A 8 16.16 -15.13 11.68
N ILE A 9 14.85 -14.93 11.52
CA ILE A 9 14.08 -15.57 10.45
C ILE A 9 14.64 -15.03 9.14
N THR A 10 15.26 -15.90 8.34
CA THR A 10 15.88 -15.50 7.08
C THR A 10 14.82 -15.36 5.98
N LEU A 11 15.10 -14.49 5.01
CA LEU A 11 14.22 -14.26 3.84
C LEU A 11 13.93 -15.56 3.04
N ARG A 12 14.86 -16.53 3.10
CA ARG A 12 14.68 -17.89 2.56
C ARG A 12 13.62 -18.70 3.31
N ASP A 13 13.48 -18.50 4.62
CA ASP A 13 12.50 -19.23 5.43
C ASP A 13 11.11 -18.66 5.20
N ILE A 14 10.99 -17.33 5.06
CA ILE A 14 9.71 -16.66 4.78
C ILE A 14 9.13 -17.11 3.44
N LYS A 15 9.97 -17.26 2.40
CA LYS A 15 9.52 -17.74 1.08
C LYS A 15 9.01 -19.18 1.07
N LYS A 16 9.34 -19.97 2.10
CA LYS A 16 8.89 -21.37 2.23
C LYS A 16 7.62 -21.52 3.06
N ILE A 17 7.07 -20.44 3.60
CA ILE A 17 5.83 -20.49 4.36
C ILE A 17 4.69 -20.81 3.40
N GLU A 18 4.06 -21.97 3.60
CA GLU A 18 2.85 -22.37 2.89
C GLU A 18 1.63 -21.65 3.50
N LEU A 19 0.76 -21.14 2.63
CA LEU A 19 -0.51 -20.52 2.99
C LEU A 19 -1.64 -21.49 2.69
N THR A 20 -2.65 -21.54 3.55
CA THR A 20 -3.92 -22.20 3.21
C THR A 20 -4.64 -21.44 2.10
N GLU A 21 -5.60 -22.07 1.42
CA GLU A 21 -6.36 -21.41 0.35
C GLU A 21 -7.17 -20.20 0.85
N GLU A 22 -7.67 -20.25 2.08
CA GLU A 22 -8.33 -19.11 2.72
C GLU A 22 -7.34 -17.95 2.95
N GLU A 23 -6.15 -18.23 3.46
CA GLU A 23 -5.11 -17.23 3.69
C GLU A 23 -4.60 -16.62 2.38
N LYS A 24 -4.49 -17.42 1.31
CA LYS A 24 -4.16 -16.91 -0.03
C LYS A 24 -5.22 -15.95 -0.55
N ASN A 25 -6.50 -16.22 -0.31
CA ASN A 25 -7.59 -15.34 -0.72
C ASN A 25 -7.59 -14.02 0.05
N ILE A 26 -7.34 -14.06 1.36
CA ILE A 26 -7.20 -12.86 2.19
C ILE A 26 -5.98 -12.05 1.75
N ALA A 27 -4.83 -12.69 1.55
CA ALA A 27 -3.62 -12.05 1.06
C ALA A 27 -3.82 -11.40 -0.31
N LYS A 28 -4.49 -12.09 -1.23
CA LYS A 28 -4.82 -11.57 -2.57
C LYS A 28 -5.69 -10.31 -2.48
N LYS A 29 -6.75 -10.34 -1.68
CA LYS A 29 -7.62 -9.17 -1.46
C LYS A 29 -6.83 -8.01 -0.88
N LYS A 30 -5.97 -8.29 0.11
CA LYS A 30 -5.12 -7.28 0.75
C LYS A 30 -4.13 -6.67 -0.25
N SER A 31 -3.46 -7.47 -1.08
CA SER A 31 -2.57 -6.97 -2.14
C SER A 31 -3.28 -6.12 -3.19
N ILE A 32 -4.49 -6.52 -3.62
CA ILE A 32 -5.29 -5.73 -4.56
C ILE A 32 -5.67 -4.37 -3.95
N LEU A 33 -6.13 -4.37 -2.69
CA LEU A 33 -6.43 -3.14 -1.98
C LEU A 33 -5.19 -2.25 -1.85
N THR A 34 -4.03 -2.81 -1.51
CA THR A 34 -2.76 -2.05 -1.48
C THR A 34 -2.47 -1.38 -2.82
N ILE A 35 -2.59 -2.11 -3.93
CA ILE A 35 -2.34 -1.57 -5.27
C ILE A 35 -3.30 -0.40 -5.56
N LEU A 36 -4.59 -0.59 -5.28
CA LEU A 36 -5.60 0.46 -5.49
C LEU A 36 -5.32 1.68 -4.64
N LEU A 37 -5.01 1.50 -3.34
CA LEU A 37 -4.65 2.59 -2.44
C LEU A 37 -3.41 3.35 -2.94
N CYS A 38 -2.39 2.66 -3.47
CA CYS A 38 -1.21 3.31 -4.04
C CYS A 38 -1.56 4.20 -5.23
N ILE A 39 -2.54 3.83 -6.05
CA ILE A 39 -2.98 4.63 -7.22
C ILE A 39 -3.89 5.78 -6.80
N LEU A 40 -4.78 5.55 -5.83
CA LEU A 40 -5.76 6.54 -5.40
C LEU A 40 -5.14 7.62 -4.50
N TRP A 41 -4.09 7.31 -3.75
CA TRP A 41 -3.48 8.26 -2.82
C TRP A 41 -2.96 9.54 -3.52
N PRO A 42 -2.20 9.48 -4.62
CA PRO A 42 -1.82 10.67 -5.39
C PRO A 42 -3.02 11.53 -5.80
N VAL A 43 -4.11 10.89 -6.24
CA VAL A 43 -5.35 11.57 -6.62
C VAL A 43 -5.93 12.32 -5.42
N THR A 44 -5.94 11.71 -4.24
CA THR A 44 -6.41 12.37 -3.01
C THR A 44 -5.53 13.54 -2.56
N LEU A 45 -4.22 13.50 -2.82
CA LEU A 45 -3.30 14.58 -2.47
C LEU A 45 -3.55 15.86 -3.27
N PHE A 46 -4.09 15.77 -4.48
CA PHE A 46 -4.48 16.96 -5.25
C PHE A 46 -5.55 17.80 -4.54
N MET A 47 -6.34 17.24 -3.62
CA MET A 47 -7.26 18.03 -2.80
C MET A 47 -6.54 18.98 -1.84
N LEU A 48 -5.32 18.64 -1.42
CA LEU A 48 -4.53 19.47 -0.50
C LEU A 48 -3.85 20.65 -1.23
N TRP A 49 -3.89 20.68 -2.57
CA TRP A 49 -3.26 21.73 -3.35
C TRP A 49 -4.04 23.07 -3.22
N PRO A 50 -3.39 24.18 -2.85
CA PRO A 50 -4.04 25.48 -2.74
C PRO A 50 -4.54 25.98 -4.09
N GLY A 51 -5.85 26.14 -4.25
CA GLY A 51 -6.49 26.52 -5.52
C GLY A 51 -6.92 25.34 -6.39
N ALA A 52 -6.83 24.09 -5.91
CA ALA A 52 -7.31 22.90 -6.62
C ALA A 52 -8.75 23.04 -7.13
N ARG A 53 -9.65 23.63 -6.33
CA ARG A 53 -11.04 23.88 -6.73
C ARG A 53 -11.16 24.74 -7.98
N ASN A 54 -10.28 25.74 -8.13
CA ASN A 54 -10.28 26.64 -9.29
C ASN A 54 -9.61 25.98 -10.50
N ALA A 55 -8.57 25.19 -10.29
CA ALA A 55 -7.85 24.50 -11.36
C ALA A 55 -8.66 23.34 -11.97
N PHE A 56 -9.38 22.58 -11.14
CA PHE A 56 -10.11 21.37 -11.56
C PHE A 56 -11.62 21.59 -11.76
N GLY A 57 -12.20 22.69 -11.27
CA GLY A 57 -13.62 23.02 -11.44
C GLY A 57 -14.52 21.88 -10.97
N ASN A 58 -15.39 21.37 -11.84
CA ASN A 58 -16.30 20.26 -11.52
C ASN A 58 -15.57 18.93 -11.22
N LEU A 59 -14.36 18.73 -11.77
CA LEU A 59 -13.56 17.53 -11.47
C LEU A 59 -13.10 17.51 -10.00
N TYR A 60 -13.08 18.65 -9.31
CA TYR A 60 -12.79 18.71 -7.87
C TYR A 60 -13.76 17.84 -7.05
N PHE A 61 -15.05 17.83 -7.41
CA PHE A 61 -16.04 17.00 -6.72
C PHE A 61 -15.84 15.50 -7.00
N LEU A 62 -15.35 15.15 -8.19
CA LEU A 62 -14.96 13.77 -8.50
C LEU A 62 -13.76 13.34 -7.65
N ILE A 63 -12.74 14.20 -7.53
CA ILE A 63 -11.57 13.95 -6.67
C ILE A 63 -11.99 13.81 -5.19
N ALA A 64 -12.96 14.62 -4.73
CA ALA A 64 -13.52 14.51 -3.39
C ALA A 64 -14.21 13.15 -3.17
N ALA A 65 -15.03 12.69 -4.12
CA ALA A 65 -15.66 11.38 -4.07
C ALA A 65 -14.62 10.23 -4.05
N ILE A 66 -13.58 10.33 -4.89
CA ILE A 66 -12.46 9.38 -4.90
C ILE A 66 -11.76 9.34 -3.54
N SER A 67 -11.64 10.48 -2.85
CA SER A 67 -11.00 10.53 -1.54
C SER A 67 -11.82 9.88 -0.45
N ILE A 68 -13.15 10.02 -0.49
CA ILE A 68 -14.05 9.28 0.41
C ILE A 68 -13.91 7.77 0.16
N LEU A 69 -13.87 7.35 -1.11
CA LEU A 69 -13.63 5.96 -1.48
C LEU A 69 -12.28 5.45 -0.97
N ASN A 70 -11.22 6.27 -1.04
CA ASN A 70 -9.89 5.94 -0.55
C ASN A 70 -9.89 5.66 0.98
N VAL A 71 -10.63 6.47 1.74
CA VAL A 71 -10.82 6.24 3.19
C VAL A 71 -11.53 4.91 3.44
N ALA A 72 -12.61 4.63 2.71
CA ALA A 72 -13.33 3.36 2.82
C ALA A 72 -12.44 2.15 2.47
N MET A 73 -11.62 2.25 1.42
CA MET A 73 -10.66 1.21 1.04
C MET A 73 -9.58 1.00 2.10
N THR A 74 -9.10 2.09 2.71
CA THR A 74 -8.12 2.02 3.80
C THR A 74 -8.71 1.29 5.01
N TYR A 75 -9.97 1.57 5.34
CA TYR A 75 -10.69 0.86 6.40
C TYR A 75 -10.82 -0.64 6.10
N LEU A 76 -11.18 -1.01 4.87
CA LEU A 76 -11.25 -2.42 4.47
C LEU A 76 -9.88 -3.11 4.55
N TYR A 77 -8.81 -2.42 4.15
CA TYR A 77 -7.45 -2.93 4.23
C TYR A 77 -7.03 -3.23 5.67
N LEU A 78 -7.36 -2.35 6.62
CA LEU A 78 -7.03 -2.52 8.04
C LEU A 78 -7.76 -3.70 8.68
N ASN A 79 -8.98 -4.00 8.23
CA ASN A 79 -9.77 -5.12 8.74
C ASN A 79 -9.36 -6.49 8.16
N LEU A 80 -8.51 -6.54 7.12
CA LEU A 80 -7.99 -7.80 6.60
C LEU A 80 -6.82 -8.28 7.47
N GLU A 81 -7.12 -9.15 8.44
CA GLU A 81 -6.12 -9.75 9.30
C GLU A 81 -5.41 -10.91 8.60
N ILE A 82 -4.09 -10.79 8.50
CA ILE A 82 -3.19 -11.85 8.05
C ILE A 82 -1.85 -11.66 8.75
N SER A 83 -1.23 -12.76 9.19
CA SER A 83 0.10 -12.69 9.80
C SER A 83 1.12 -12.08 8.83
N ARG A 84 1.98 -11.20 9.36
CA ARG A 84 2.95 -10.45 8.55
C ARG A 84 3.85 -11.36 7.73
N ASP A 85 4.33 -12.46 8.32
CA ASP A 85 5.25 -13.38 7.65
C ASP A 85 4.57 -14.13 6.50
N LYS A 86 3.31 -14.54 6.66
CA LYS A 86 2.51 -15.16 5.60
C LYS A 86 2.20 -14.17 4.47
N TYR A 87 1.87 -12.93 4.81
CA TYR A 87 1.64 -11.90 3.81
C TYR A 87 2.89 -11.62 3.00
N ILE A 88 4.05 -11.46 3.66
CA ILE A 88 5.33 -11.25 2.97
C ILE A 88 5.65 -12.46 2.07
N SER A 89 5.46 -13.70 2.56
CA SER A 89 5.62 -14.91 1.72
C SER A 89 4.76 -14.83 0.45
N TYR A 90 3.48 -14.48 0.61
CA TYR A 90 2.55 -14.31 -0.51
C TYR A 90 3.01 -13.23 -1.49
N THR A 91 3.46 -12.08 -0.99
CA THR A 91 3.94 -10.96 -1.82
C THR A 91 5.16 -11.35 -2.66
N PHE A 92 6.02 -12.24 -2.16
CA PHE A 92 7.19 -12.72 -2.90
C PHE A 92 6.87 -13.83 -3.91
N ASN A 93 5.92 -14.70 -3.59
CA ASN A 93 5.67 -15.93 -4.35
C ASN A 93 4.52 -15.78 -5.37
N SER A 94 3.58 -14.87 -5.17
CA SER A 94 2.42 -14.67 -6.06
C SER A 94 2.68 -13.63 -7.16
N GLY A 95 2.00 -13.78 -8.31
CA GLY A 95 2.05 -12.81 -9.39
C GLY A 95 1.52 -11.43 -9.00
N ILE A 96 0.40 -11.38 -8.27
CA ILE A 96 -0.19 -10.12 -7.75
C ILE A 96 0.73 -9.46 -6.73
N GLY A 97 1.38 -10.25 -5.87
CA GLY A 97 2.38 -9.75 -4.93
C GLY A 97 3.58 -9.05 -5.60
N LYS A 98 4.01 -9.53 -6.77
CA LYS A 98 5.04 -8.84 -7.56
C LYS A 98 4.57 -7.47 -8.04
N ILE A 99 3.31 -7.36 -8.48
CA ILE A 99 2.71 -6.09 -8.92
C ILE A 99 2.60 -5.13 -7.73
N GLU A 100 2.14 -5.61 -6.58
CA GLU A 100 2.05 -4.84 -5.34
C GLU A 100 3.39 -4.22 -4.96
N ARG A 101 4.49 -4.98 -5.05
CA ARG A 101 5.83 -4.45 -4.77
C ARG A 101 6.25 -3.32 -5.70
N ILE A 102 5.87 -3.38 -6.98
CA ILE A 102 6.15 -2.32 -7.94
C ILE A 102 5.29 -1.08 -7.60
N ALA A 103 4.01 -1.28 -7.29
CA ALA A 103 3.12 -0.20 -6.85
C ALA A 103 3.63 0.49 -5.58
N MET A 104 4.13 -0.28 -4.60
CA MET A 104 4.75 0.27 -3.39
C MET A 104 6.01 1.08 -3.69
N LEU A 105 6.86 0.64 -4.63
CA LEU A 105 8.02 1.43 -5.06
C LEU A 105 7.60 2.76 -5.68
N PHE A 106 6.54 2.76 -6.49
CA PHE A 106 5.99 3.98 -7.07
C PHE A 106 5.53 4.96 -5.99
N LEU A 107 4.79 4.48 -4.98
CA LEU A 107 4.37 5.31 -3.84
C LEU A 107 5.55 5.92 -3.09
N ILE A 108 6.65 5.18 -2.88
CA ILE A 108 7.86 5.70 -2.24
C ILE A 108 8.47 6.83 -3.07
N VAL A 109 8.58 6.63 -4.39
CA VAL A 109 9.09 7.65 -5.31
C VAL A 109 8.22 8.91 -5.27
N GLU A 110 6.91 8.76 -5.25
CA GLU A 110 5.96 9.89 -5.13
C GLU A 110 6.14 10.65 -3.82
N VAL A 111 6.26 9.95 -2.68
CA VAL A 111 6.51 10.59 -1.39
C VAL A 111 7.82 11.38 -1.41
N VAL A 112 8.88 10.83 -2.03
CA VAL A 112 10.16 11.55 -2.19
C VAL A 112 9.98 12.79 -3.06
N PHE A 113 9.25 12.72 -4.17
CA PHE A 113 8.96 13.89 -5.01
C PHE A 113 8.16 14.97 -4.28
N ILE A 114 7.16 14.58 -3.48
CA ILE A 114 6.38 15.52 -2.66
C ILE A 114 7.26 16.19 -1.62
N LEU A 115 8.12 15.44 -0.93
CA LEU A 115 9.06 16.00 0.04
C LEU A 115 10.05 16.96 -0.63
N LEU A 116 10.62 16.57 -1.78
CA LEU A 116 11.49 17.46 -2.56
C LEU A 116 10.76 18.73 -2.99
N TYR A 117 9.52 18.63 -3.46
CA TYR A 117 8.71 19.80 -3.79
C TYR A 117 8.55 20.73 -2.57
N ILE A 118 8.21 20.19 -1.40
CA ILE A 118 8.03 20.97 -0.16
C ILE A 118 9.33 21.62 0.31
N PHE A 119 10.50 20.98 0.15
CA PHE A 119 11.77 21.51 0.67
C PHE A 119 12.61 22.30 -0.33
N VAL A 120 12.34 22.18 -1.65
CA VAL A 120 13.11 22.87 -2.70
C VAL A 120 12.38 24.11 -3.21
N LEU A 121 11.04 24.12 -3.21
CA LEU A 121 10.24 25.24 -3.71
C LEU A 121 9.70 26.16 -2.60
N ASN A 122 9.91 25.81 -1.34
CA ASN A 122 9.74 26.65 -0.14
C ASN A 122 11.12 26.89 0.49
#